data_AF-A0AB37WAB8-F1
#
_entry.id   AF-A0AB37WAB8-F1
#
_cell.length_a   1.000
_cell.length_b   1.000
_cell.length_c   1.000
_cell.angle_alpha   90.00
_cell.angle_beta   90.00
_cell.angle_gamma   90.00
#
_symmetry.space_group_name_H-M   'P 1'
#
loop_
_entity.id
_entity.type
_entity.pdbx_description
1 polymer ?
#
loop_
_entity_poly.entity_id
_entity_poly.type
_entity_poly.pdbx_seq_one_letter_code
_entity_poly.pdbx_strand_id
1 'polypeptide(L)'
;MDPIQEAIAEIESREPGDKFSYQAIAKKHGVARMTLMRRHRGETEAYGVRNLSLHPQHEKELVRYIDTLTERRLPPTKEMIQRFASDLAGKPVSES
;
A
#
# COMPACT_ATOMS: atom_id res chain seq x y z
N MET A 1 3.54 13.97 -1.91
CA MET A 1 2.79 12.74 -2.22
C MET A 1 3.08 12.35 -3.67
N ASP A 2 3.18 11.06 -4.00
CA ASP A 2 3.35 10.59 -5.38
C ASP A 2 2.00 10.73 -6.14
N PRO A 3 1.90 11.54 -7.21
CA PRO A 3 0.65 11.76 -7.95
C PRO A 3 0.03 10.48 -8.50
N ILE A 4 0.84 9.45 -8.77
CA ILE A 4 0.35 8.14 -9.20
C ILE A 4 -0.40 7.45 -8.04
N GLN A 5 0.09 7.56 -6.81
CA GLN A 5 -0.54 6.96 -5.64
C GLN A 5 -1.85 7.67 -5.26
N GLU A 6 -1.90 8.99 -5.37
CA GLU A 6 -3.14 9.75 -5.16
C GLU A 6 -4.22 9.38 -6.18
N ALA A 7 -3.82 9.22 -7.45
CA ALA A 7 -4.72 8.77 -8.51
C ALA A 7 -5.23 7.34 -8.29
N ILE A 8 -4.40 6.43 -7.76
CA ILE A 8 -4.83 5.06 -7.40
C ILE A 8 -5.78 5.09 -6.21
N ALA A 9 -5.46 5.85 -5.16
CA ALA A 9 -6.32 5.98 -3.98
C ALA A 9 -7.71 6.52 -4.34
N GLU A 10 -7.81 7.47 -5.30
CA GLU A 10 -9.10 7.94 -5.81
C GLU A 10 -9.88 6.86 -6.58
N ILE A 11 -9.19 5.93 -7.25
CA ILE A 11 -9.85 4.80 -7.92
C ILE A 11 -10.35 3.80 -6.87
N GLU A 12 -9.52 3.47 -5.88
CA GLU A 12 -9.82 2.50 -4.81
C GLU A 12 -10.88 3.01 -3.82
N SER A 13 -11.03 4.33 -3.63
CA SER A 13 -12.04 4.91 -2.76
C SER A 13 -13.46 4.87 -3.33
N ARG A 14 -13.64 4.48 -4.60
CA ARG A 14 -14.95 4.40 -5.26
C ARG A 14 -15.64 3.08 -4.92
N GLU A 15 -16.96 3.06 -5.03
CA GLU A 15 -17.71 1.83 -4.78
C GLU A 15 -17.40 0.75 -5.83
N PRO A 16 -17.37 -0.54 -5.44
CA PRO A 16 -17.18 -1.64 -6.38
C PRO A 16 -18.28 -1.62 -7.45
N GLY A 17 -17.90 -1.40 -8.71
CA GLY A 17 -18.82 -1.33 -9.85
C GLY A 17 -19.10 0.08 -10.37
N ASP A 18 -18.60 1.11 -9.68
CA ASP A 18 -18.74 2.49 -10.10
C ASP A 18 -17.90 2.77 -11.36
N LYS A 19 -18.52 3.37 -12.38
CA LYS A 19 -17.83 3.59 -13.67
C LYS A 19 -16.91 4.79 -13.57
N PHE A 20 -15.62 4.58 -13.86
CA PHE A 20 -14.64 5.66 -13.94
C PHE A 20 -13.85 5.63 -15.25
N SER A 21 -13.26 6.77 -15.61
CA SER A 21 -12.37 6.90 -16.75
C SER A 21 -10.95 7.18 -16.29
N TYR A 22 -10.03 6.29 -16.64
CA TYR A 22 -8.59 6.50 -16.40
C TYR A 22 -8.08 7.81 -17.00
N GLN A 23 -8.66 8.27 -18.11
CA GLN A 23 -8.23 9.50 -18.77
C GLN A 23 -8.59 10.74 -17.94
N ALA A 24 -9.77 10.75 -17.33
CA ALA A 24 -10.21 11.86 -16.48
C ALA A 24 -9.35 11.96 -15.21
N ILE A 25 -9.12 10.82 -14.55
CA ILE A 25 -8.32 10.73 -13.33
C ILE A 25 -6.85 11.07 -13.63
N ALA A 26 -6.30 10.53 -14.72
CA ALA A 26 -4.95 10.85 -15.16
C ALA A 26 -4.73 12.34 -15.40
N LYS A 27 -5.69 13.01 -16.07
CA LYS A 27 -5.64 14.45 -16.31
C LYS A 27 -5.75 15.26 -15.01
N LYS A 28 -6.60 14.84 -14.08
CA LYS A 28 -6.78 15.50 -12.77
C LYS A 28 -5.48 15.50 -11.95
N HIS A 29 -4.76 14.38 -11.96
CA HIS A 29 -3.53 14.17 -11.18
C HIS A 29 -2.23 14.45 -11.96
N GLY A 30 -2.33 14.91 -13.21
CA GLY A 30 -1.16 15.22 -14.05
C GLY A 30 -0.28 14.01 -14.40
N VAL A 31 -0.84 12.79 -14.39
CA VAL A 31 -0.12 11.54 -14.63
C VAL A 31 -0.45 10.94 -15.98
N ALA A 32 0.47 10.17 -16.56
CA ALA A 32 0.24 9.48 -17.82
C ALA A 32 -0.81 8.35 -17.64
N ARG A 33 -1.85 8.37 -18.47
CA ARG A 33 -2.96 7.38 -18.44
C ARG A 33 -2.46 5.93 -18.43
N MET A 34 -1.50 5.60 -19.29
CA MET A 34 -0.96 4.24 -19.41
C MET A 34 -0.24 3.80 -18.13
N THR A 35 0.55 4.70 -17.54
CA THR A 35 1.23 4.44 -16.28
C THR A 35 0.24 4.20 -15.15
N LEU A 36 -0.81 5.03 -15.05
CA LEU A 36 -1.87 4.87 -14.05
C LEU A 36 -2.61 3.53 -14.21
N MET A 37 -2.97 3.17 -15.44
CA MET A 37 -3.68 1.93 -15.74
C MET A 37 -2.86 0.70 -15.38
N ARG A 38 -1.57 0.66 -15.76
CA ARG A 38 -0.67 -0.46 -15.46
C ARG A 38 -0.43 -0.59 -13.95
N ARG A 39 -0.19 0.53 -13.26
CA ARG A 39 -0.03 0.56 -11.80
C ARG A 39 -1.27 0.07 -11.06
N HIS A 40 -2.46 0.58 -11.42
CA HIS A 40 -3.72 0.16 -10.80
C HIS A 40 -4.03 -1.33 -11.04
N ARG A 41 -3.64 -1.88 -12.20
CA ARG A 41 -3.77 -3.32 -12.51
C ARG A 41 -2.67 -4.18 -11.87
N GLY A 42 -1.70 -3.60 -11.18
CA GLY A 42 -0.54 -4.33 -10.64
C GLY A 42 0.47 -4.81 -11.70
N GLU A 43 0.39 -4.33 -12.94
CA GLU A 43 1.31 -4.70 -14.03
C GLU A 43 2.68 -4.03 -13.87
N THR A 44 2.77 -2.95 -13.10
CA THR A 44 4.02 -2.23 -12.86
C THR A 44 4.03 -1.69 -11.45
N GLU A 45 4.98 -2.16 -10.64
CA GLU A 45 5.25 -1.61 -9.32
C GLU A 45 6.21 -0.43 -9.38
N ALA A 46 6.24 0.42 -8.35
CA ALA A 46 7.28 1.44 -8.25
C ALA A 46 8.66 0.77 -8.19
N TYR A 47 9.68 1.39 -8.78
CA TYR A 47 11.06 1.00 -8.57
C TYR A 47 11.33 1.06 -7.06
N GLY A 48 11.58 -0.10 -6.42
CA GLY A 48 11.74 -0.24 -4.97
C GLY A 48 10.64 -1.05 -4.27
N VAL A 49 9.38 -1.04 -4.73
CA VAL A 49 8.28 -1.78 -4.07
C VAL A 49 8.44 -3.29 -4.23
N ARG A 50 8.95 -3.75 -5.38
CA ARG A 50 9.29 -5.17 -5.60
C ARG A 50 10.34 -5.70 -4.62
N ASN A 51 11.14 -4.81 -4.03
CA ASN A 51 12.16 -5.15 -3.04
C ASN A 51 11.68 -4.95 -1.60
N LEU A 52 10.48 -4.41 -1.38
CA LEU A 52 9.90 -4.31 -0.04
C LEU A 52 9.41 -5.68 0.41
N SER A 53 9.64 -6.01 1.68
CA SER A 53 9.11 -7.24 2.24
C SER A 53 7.60 -7.19 2.47
N LEU A 54 7.02 -5.98 2.55
CA LEU A 54 5.59 -5.71 2.73
C LEU A 54 5.08 -4.76 1.64
N HIS A 55 3.86 -5.01 1.17
CA HIS A 55 3.15 -4.09 0.28
C HIS A 55 2.75 -2.82 1.06
N PRO A 56 2.73 -1.61 0.46
CA PRO A 56 2.39 -0.37 1.18
C PRO A 56 1.04 -0.37 1.90
N GLN A 57 0.07 -1.15 1.40
CA GLN A 57 -1.20 -1.35 2.10
C GLN A 57 -1.03 -2.14 3.40
N HIS A 58 -0.20 -3.19 3.42
CA HIS A 58 0.09 -3.99 4.61
C HIS A 58 0.97 -3.24 5.61
N GLU A 59 1.81 -2.30 5.14
CA GLU A 59 2.59 -1.43 6.03
C GLU A 59 1.67 -0.54 6.89
N LYS A 60 0.57 -0.02 6.33
CA LYS A 60 -0.44 0.73 7.10
C LYS A 60 -1.08 -0.13 8.20
N GLU A 61 -1.33 -1.41 7.90
CA GLU A 61 -1.86 -2.35 8.90
C GLU A 61 -0.86 -2.64 10.01
N LEU A 62 0.42 -2.80 9.66
CA LEU A 62 1.50 -2.96 10.64
C LEU A 62 1.63 -1.74 11.57
N VAL A 63 1.57 -0.53 11.01
CA VAL A 63 1.57 0.72 11.80
C VAL A 63 0.37 0.75 12.75
N ARG A 64 -0.83 0.46 12.25
CA ARG A 64 -2.04 0.40 13.08
C ARG A 64 -1.91 -0.62 14.20
N TYR A 65 -1.31 -1.78 13.95
CA TYR A 65 -1.04 -2.77 14.99
C TYR A 65 -0.12 -2.20 16.08
N ILE A 66 0.99 -1.55 15.72
CA ILE A 66 1.92 -0.92 16.66
C ILE A 66 1.22 0.16 17.50
N ASP A 67 0.36 0.97 16.89
CA ASP A 67 -0.43 1.97 17.60
C ASP A 67 -1.35 1.31 18.64
N THR A 68 -2.05 0.23 18.28
CA THR A 68 -2.92 -0.49 19.22
C THR A 68 -2.16 -1.13 20.38
N LEU A 69 -0.92 -1.56 20.16
CA LEU A 69 -0.05 -2.06 21.24
C LEU A 69 0.27 -0.94 22.23
N THR A 70 0.66 0.22 21.69
CA THR A 70 1.01 1.41 22.48
C THR A 70 -0.19 1.91 23.29
N GLU A 71 -1.38 1.97 22.68
CA GLU A 71 -2.63 2.33 23.37
C GLU A 71 -2.96 1.37 24.53
N ARG A 72 -2.67 0.09 24.36
CA ARG A 72 -2.86 -0.96 25.38
C ARG A 72 -1.75 -0.98 26.43
N ARG A 73 -0.83 -0.01 26.40
CA ARG A 73 0.36 0.04 27.27
C ARG A 73 1.25 -1.20 27.17
N LEU A 74 1.21 -1.87 26.02
CA LEU A 74 2.07 -3.00 25.70
C LEU A 74 3.20 -2.49 24.80
N PRO A 75 4.45 -2.43 25.27
CA PRO A 75 5.54 -1.94 24.44
C PRO A 75 5.72 -2.86 23.22
N PRO A 76 5.73 -2.31 21.99
CA PRO A 76 5.94 -3.10 20.79
C PRO A 76 7.38 -3.66 20.78
N THR A 77 7.52 -4.98 20.73
CA THR A 77 8.83 -5.65 20.61
C THR A 77 9.11 -6.01 19.15
N LYS A 78 10.41 -6.16 18.81
CA LYS A 78 10.85 -6.56 17.47
C LYS A 78 10.21 -7.88 17.03
N GLU A 79 10.13 -8.86 17.93
CA GLU A 79 9.51 -10.17 17.66
C GLU A 79 8.01 -10.06 17.33
N MET A 80 7.25 -9.22 18.06
CA MET A 80 5.82 -9.00 17.79
C MET A 80 5.61 -8.38 16.41
N ILE A 81 6.41 -7.37 16.07
CA ILE A 81 6.37 -6.69 14.77
C ILE A 81 6.73 -7.68 13.65
N GLN A 82 7.79 -8.46 13.80
CA GLN A 82 8.22 -9.45 12.81
C GLN A 82 7.17 -10.53 12.58
N ARG A 83 6.57 -11.06 13.66
CA ARG A 83 5.54 -12.08 13.54
C ARG A 83 4.32 -11.56 12.80
N PHE A 84 3.83 -10.38 13.18
CA PHE A 84 2.68 -9.76 12.52
C PHE A 84 2.98 -9.40 11.06
N ALA A 85 4.17 -8.86 10.78
CA ALA A 85 4.63 -8.59 9.42
C ALA A 85 4.78 -9.87 8.57
N SER A 86 5.25 -10.97 9.15
CA SER A 86 5.36 -12.26 8.45
C SER A 86 3.98 -12.81 8.10
N ASP A 87 3.02 -12.70 9.02
CA ASP A 87 1.64 -13.11 8.80
C ASP A 87 1.00 -12.28 7.66
N LEU A 88 1.24 -10.97 7.62
CA LEU A 88 0.78 -10.08 6.55
C LEU A 88 1.46 -10.35 5.19
N ALA A 89 2.74 -10.72 5.20
CA ALA A 89 3.50 -10.96 3.99
C ALA A 89 3.32 -12.38 3.42
N GLY A 90 2.80 -13.31 4.22
CA GLY A 90 2.71 -14.75 3.87
C GLY A 90 4.07 -15.43 3.74
N LYS A 91 5.15 -14.78 4.18
CA LYS A 91 6.54 -15.25 4.11
C LYS A 91 7.33 -14.64 5.27
N PRO A 92 8.42 -15.30 5.73
CA PRO A 92 9.25 -14.73 6.78
C PRO A 92 9.88 -13.40 6.31
N VAL A 93 9.74 -12.36 7.12
CA VAL A 93 10.47 -11.10 6.97
C VAL A 93 11.85 -11.26 7.59
N SER A 94 12.90 -11.12 6.77
CA SER A 94 14.29 -11.23 7.22
C SER A 94 14.72 -10.00 8.02
N GLU A 95 15.63 -10.20 8.97
CA GLU A 95 16.44 -9.12 9.51
C GLU A 95 17.38 -8.64 8.39
N SER A 96 17.45 -7.32 8.20
CA SER A 96 18.59 -6.67 7.56
C SER A 96 19.38 -5.94 8.64
#